data_AF-A0A1F4UYC7-F1
#
_entry.id   AF-A0A1F4UYC7-F1
#
_cell.length_a   1.000
_cell.length_b   1.000
_cell.length_c   1.000
_cell.angle_alpha   90.00
_cell.angle_beta   90.00
_cell.angle_gamma   90.00
#
_symmetry.space_group_name_H-M   'P 1'
#
loop_
_entity.id
_entity.type
_entity.pdbx_description
1 polymer ?
#
loop_
_entity_poly.entity_id
_entity_poly.type
_entity_poly.pdbx_seq_one_letter_code
_entity_poly.pdbx_strand_id
1 'polypeptide(L)'
;MVTSKLAGKGAGEEDLVEGDIELNEEEVTTERLAQALAATISGEVTHLKESVLVTIRDTRALAEEVRPGKSATKILATLDESILDIETRIKRSQDYLEGKVNIDTVTAAELVARSRFERMAAKFSEAKSMQNEDGLAEANAGVKDAVLALIQIMEAKAELQ
;
A
#
# COMPACT_ATOMS: atom_id res chain seq x y z
N MET A 1 -5.91 20.74 -18.10
CA MET A 1 -4.65 20.86 -17.33
C MET A 1 -4.98 20.65 -15.87
N VAL A 2 -4.78 19.44 -15.35
CA VAL A 2 -4.76 19.19 -13.90
C VAL A 2 -3.41 18.58 -13.60
N THR A 3 -2.44 19.43 -13.28
CA THR A 3 -1.21 18.98 -12.65
C THR A 3 -1.54 18.70 -11.19
N SER A 4 -1.76 17.45 -10.83
CA SER A 4 -1.90 17.08 -9.42
C SER A 4 -0.52 17.14 -8.76
N LYS A 5 -0.13 18.33 -8.28
CA LYS A 5 0.93 18.45 -7.29
C LYS A 5 0.40 17.89 -5.97
N LEU A 6 0.81 16.68 -5.61
CA LEU A 6 0.79 16.23 -4.23
C LEU A 6 1.82 17.07 -3.45
N ALA A 7 1.41 18.27 -3.05
CA ALA A 7 2.23 19.14 -2.22
C ALA A 7 2.22 18.62 -0.77
N GLY A 8 3.19 17.78 -0.44
CA GLY A 8 3.59 17.56 0.95
C GLY A 8 4.13 18.87 1.51
N LYS A 9 3.38 19.49 2.42
CA LYS A 9 3.83 20.70 3.13
C LYS A 9 4.14 20.32 4.56
N GLY A 10 5.42 20.08 4.86
CA GLY A 10 5.87 19.85 6.23
C GLY A 10 7.27 19.24 6.37
N ALA A 11 8.29 20.09 6.19
CA ALA A 11 9.65 20.03 6.77
C ALA A 11 10.29 18.64 7.02
N GLY A 12 11.22 18.26 6.15
CA GLY A 12 12.10 17.11 6.28
C GLY A 12 12.43 16.55 4.91
N GLU A 13 13.19 17.32 4.11
CA GLU A 13 13.64 16.94 2.76
C GLU A 13 14.57 15.73 2.83
N GLU A 14 13.99 14.53 2.77
CA GLU A 14 14.58 13.42 2.03
C GLU A 14 13.72 13.23 0.78
N ASP A 15 14.36 13.37 -0.39
CA ASP A 15 13.80 13.22 -1.73
C ASP A 15 12.91 11.97 -1.85
N LEU A 16 11.60 12.17 -1.71
CA LEU A 16 10.61 11.21 -2.16
C LEU A 16 10.52 11.34 -3.69
N VAL A 17 11.44 10.65 -4.36
CA VAL A 17 11.39 10.26 -5.77
C VAL A 17 10.96 11.41 -6.71
N GLU A 18 11.88 12.32 -7.00
CA GLU A 18 11.84 13.11 -8.25
C GLU A 18 12.06 12.15 -9.44
N GLY A 19 10.98 11.51 -9.85
CA GLY A 19 10.84 10.91 -11.17
C GLY A 19 9.49 11.35 -11.70
N ASP A 20 9.48 12.13 -12.77
CA ASP A 20 8.25 12.44 -13.49
C ASP A 20 7.63 11.12 -13.96
N ILE A 21 6.62 10.64 -13.23
CA ILE A 21 5.83 9.48 -13.65
C ILE A 21 4.92 10.01 -14.75
N GLU A 22 5.39 9.96 -15.99
CA GLU A 22 4.56 10.25 -17.16
C GLU A 22 3.43 9.21 -17.23
N LEU A 23 2.24 9.65 -16.81
CA LEU A 23 0.97 9.05 -17.17
C LEU A 23 0.60 9.62 -18.53
N ASN A 24 0.63 8.79 -19.57
CA ASN A 24 0.27 9.23 -20.91
C ASN A 24 -1.25 9.49 -20.96
N GLU A 25 -1.67 10.75 -21.08
CA GLU A 25 -3.10 11.16 -20.99
C GLU A 25 -3.99 10.46 -22.02
N GLU A 26 -3.46 10.10 -23.20
CA GLU A 26 -4.20 9.38 -24.25
C GLU A 26 -4.55 7.93 -23.90
N GLU A 27 -4.00 7.41 -22.81
CA GLU A 27 -3.97 5.97 -22.52
C GLU A 27 -4.62 5.61 -21.16
N VAL A 28 -5.12 6.62 -20.43
CA VAL A 28 -5.82 6.44 -19.13
C VAL A 28 -7.31 6.26 -19.39
N THR A 29 -7.71 5.04 -19.77
CA THR A 29 -9.13 4.67 -19.89
C THR A 29 -9.70 4.25 -18.53
N THR A 30 -11.03 4.33 -18.38
CA THR A 30 -11.74 3.86 -17.19
C THR A 30 -11.45 2.37 -16.92
N GLU A 31 -11.35 1.55 -17.97
CA GLU A 31 -11.00 0.13 -17.86
C GLU A 31 -9.58 -0.07 -17.32
N ARG A 32 -8.62 0.75 -17.76
CA ARG A 32 -7.23 0.66 -17.30
C ARG A 32 -7.08 1.13 -15.86
N LEU A 33 -7.78 2.21 -15.48
CA LEU A 33 -7.86 2.67 -14.09
C LEU A 33 -8.42 1.57 -13.19
N ALA A 34 -9.52 0.94 -13.59
CA ALA A 34 -10.13 -0.16 -12.84
C ALA A 34 -9.21 -1.38 -12.69
N GLN A 35 -8.45 -1.73 -13.75
CA GLN A 35 -7.45 -2.80 -13.69
C GLN A 35 -6.28 -2.47 -12.75
N ALA A 36 -5.74 -1.25 -12.85
CA ALA A 36 -4.66 -0.77 -11.99
C ALA A 36 -5.07 -0.71 -10.51
N LEU A 37 -6.31 -0.28 -10.26
CA LEU A 37 -6.92 -0.28 -8.93
C LEU A 37 -7.02 -1.70 -8.36
N ALA A 38 -7.56 -2.64 -9.13
CA ALA A 38 -7.70 -4.03 -8.71
C ALA A 38 -6.34 -4.68 -8.43
N ALA A 39 -5.36 -4.47 -9.30
CA ALA A 39 -4.01 -5.01 -9.15
C ALA A 39 -3.29 -4.44 -7.90
N THR A 40 -3.37 -3.12 -7.71
CA THR A 40 -2.74 -2.42 -6.57
C THR A 40 -3.32 -2.91 -5.24
N ILE A 41 -4.65 -2.86 -5.09
CA ILE A 41 -5.31 -3.25 -3.84
C ILE A 41 -5.11 -4.75 -3.56
N SER A 42 -5.26 -5.61 -4.57
CA SER A 42 -5.08 -7.06 -4.41
C SER A 42 -3.63 -7.43 -4.05
N GLY A 43 -2.65 -6.80 -4.70
CA GLY A 43 -1.23 -6.98 -4.39
C GLY A 43 -0.88 -6.55 -2.97
N GLU A 44 -1.43 -5.43 -2.51
CA GLU A 44 -1.24 -4.95 -1.13
C GLU A 44 -1.87 -5.90 -0.10
N VAL A 45 -3.09 -6.36 -0.34
CA VAL A 45 -3.78 -7.34 0.51
C VAL A 45 -2.95 -8.63 0.62
N THR A 46 -2.39 -9.09 -0.49
CA THR A 46 -1.54 -10.29 -0.52
C THR A 46 -0.28 -10.07 0.31
N HIS A 47 0.40 -8.94 0.13
CA HIS A 47 1.59 -8.60 0.91
C HIS A 47 1.29 -8.52 2.42
N LEU A 48 0.22 -7.84 2.83
CA LEU A 48 -0.16 -7.73 4.24
C LEU A 48 -0.42 -9.12 4.86
N LYS A 49 -1.08 -10.02 4.13
CA LYS A 49 -1.30 -11.41 4.58
C LYS A 49 0.03 -12.14 4.80
N GLU A 50 0.96 -12.03 3.87
CA GLU A 50 2.28 -12.65 3.97
C GLU A 50 3.09 -12.08 5.13
N SER A 51 3.10 -10.74 5.29
CA SER A 51 3.79 -10.07 6.39
C SER A 51 3.27 -10.51 7.75
N VAL A 52 1.94 -10.63 7.92
CA VAL A 52 1.34 -11.14 9.17
C VAL A 52 1.85 -12.53 9.51
N LEU A 53 1.90 -13.44 8.54
CA LEU A 53 2.37 -14.81 8.77
C LEU A 53 3.83 -14.84 9.22
N VAL A 54 4.67 -13.95 8.66
CA VAL A 54 6.07 -13.78 9.09
C VAL A 54 6.14 -13.23 10.51
N THR A 55 5.41 -12.16 10.81
CA THR A 55 5.39 -11.55 12.15
C THR A 55 4.92 -12.54 13.22
N ILE A 56 3.88 -13.33 12.95
CA ILE A 56 3.40 -14.38 13.87
C ILE A 56 4.48 -15.41 14.14
N ARG A 57 5.16 -15.89 13.09
CA ARG A 57 6.21 -16.90 13.20
C ARG A 57 7.39 -16.40 14.02
N ASP A 58 7.90 -15.21 13.69
CA ASP A 58 9.10 -14.65 14.32
C ASP A 58 8.81 -14.24 15.77
N THR A 59 7.61 -13.75 16.06
CA THR A 59 7.19 -13.41 17.44
C THR A 59 7.01 -14.66 18.29
N ARG A 60 6.52 -15.78 17.73
CA ARG A 60 6.45 -17.06 18.44
C ARG A 60 7.85 -17.58 18.79
N ALA A 61 8.79 -17.49 17.86
CA ALA A 61 10.18 -17.86 18.13
C ALA A 61 10.79 -17.01 19.26
N LEU A 62 10.56 -15.68 19.25
CA LEU A 62 11.02 -14.80 20.33
C LEU A 62 10.34 -15.10 21.67
N ALA A 63 9.05 -15.46 21.68
CA ALA A 63 8.34 -15.83 22.89
C ALA A 63 8.85 -17.14 23.51
N GLU A 64 9.39 -18.07 22.71
CA GLU A 64 10.05 -19.29 23.17
C GLU A 64 11.43 -19.02 23.81
N GLU A 65 12.11 -17.94 23.40
CA GLU A 65 13.42 -17.53 23.94
C GLU A 65 13.33 -16.70 25.24
N VAL A 66 12.20 -16.04 25.49
CA VAL A 66 11.97 -15.23 26.70
C VAL A 66 11.49 -16.14 27.85
N ARG A 67 12.19 -16.11 29.00
CA ARG A 67 11.80 -16.89 30.20
C ARG A 67 10.30 -16.70 30.54
N PRO A 68 9.57 -17.76 30.94
CA PRO A 68 8.12 -17.69 31.12
C PRO A 68 7.76 -16.66 32.19
N GLY A 69 7.01 -15.62 31.81
CA GLY A 69 6.58 -14.55 32.71
C GLY A 69 5.59 -13.59 32.05
N LYS A 70 5.15 -12.57 32.80
CA LYS A 70 4.20 -11.52 32.36
C LYS A 70 4.58 -10.83 31.04
N SER A 71 5.83 -10.91 30.62
CA SER A 71 6.33 -10.33 29.36
C SER A 71 5.84 -11.07 28.13
N ALA A 72 5.79 -12.42 28.14
CA ALA A 72 5.31 -13.20 27.00
C ALA A 72 3.82 -12.92 26.72
N THR A 73 2.99 -12.82 27.78
CA THR A 73 1.56 -12.48 27.65
C THR A 73 1.34 -11.09 27.06
N LYS A 74 2.18 -10.10 27.41
CA LYS A 74 2.10 -8.75 26.83
C LYS A 74 2.48 -8.73 25.36
N ILE A 75 3.54 -9.46 24.98
CA ILE A 75 3.98 -9.59 23.59
C ILE A 75 2.88 -10.22 22.74
N LEU A 76 2.26 -11.30 23.22
CA LEU A 76 1.15 -11.94 22.52
C LEU A 76 -0.08 -11.02 22.39
N ALA A 77 -0.43 -10.26 23.43
CA ALA A 77 -1.56 -9.34 23.37
C ALA A 77 -1.35 -8.22 22.32
N THR A 78 -0.16 -7.61 22.28
CA THR A 78 0.17 -6.61 21.25
C THR A 78 0.19 -7.20 19.84
N LEU A 79 0.61 -8.46 19.71
CA LEU A 79 0.56 -9.17 18.43
C LEU A 79 -0.89 -9.40 17.99
N ASP A 80 -1.76 -9.88 18.88
CA ASP A 80 -3.18 -10.12 18.58
C ASP A 80 -3.91 -8.83 18.16
N GLU A 81 -3.62 -7.70 18.81
CA GLU A 81 -4.13 -6.38 18.41
C GLU A 81 -3.65 -6.00 17.00
N SER A 82 -2.38 -6.27 16.67
CA SER A 82 -1.80 -5.98 15.35
C SER A 82 -2.41 -6.85 14.25
N ILE A 83 -2.64 -8.14 14.52
CA ILE A 83 -3.30 -9.06 13.58
C ILE A 83 -4.72 -8.56 13.28
N LEU A 84 -5.48 -8.21 14.33
CA LEU A 84 -6.85 -7.74 14.20
C LEU A 84 -6.96 -6.46 13.34
N ASP A 85 -6.03 -5.52 13.52
CA ASP A 85 -5.96 -4.31 12.69
C ASP A 85 -5.72 -4.65 11.21
N ILE A 86 -4.78 -5.56 10.94
CA ILE A 86 -4.44 -5.94 9.57
C ILE A 86 -5.59 -6.70 8.91
N GLU A 87 -6.24 -7.64 9.61
CA GLU A 87 -7.44 -8.33 9.10
C GLU A 87 -8.56 -7.33 8.78
N THR A 88 -8.75 -6.32 9.63
CA THR A 88 -9.74 -5.26 9.40
C THR A 88 -9.41 -4.45 8.14
N ARG A 89 -8.14 -4.09 7.94
CA ARG A 89 -7.67 -3.38 6.74
C ARG A 89 -7.87 -4.21 5.47
N ILE A 90 -7.54 -5.50 5.52
CA ILE A 90 -7.76 -6.45 4.42
C ILE A 90 -9.24 -6.50 4.07
N LYS A 91 -10.11 -6.69 5.06
CA LYS A 91 -11.56 -6.78 4.84
C LYS A 91 -12.12 -5.54 4.17
N ARG A 92 -11.78 -4.34 4.68
CA ARG A 92 -12.26 -3.07 4.09
C ARG A 92 -11.79 -2.86 2.66
N SER A 93 -10.56 -3.30 2.35
CA SER A 93 -10.00 -3.24 1.00
C SER A 93 -10.71 -4.19 0.04
N GLN A 94 -11.10 -5.38 0.53
CA GLN A 94 -11.90 -6.33 -0.24
C GLN A 94 -13.33 -5.83 -0.45
N ASP A 95 -13.98 -5.29 0.59
CA ASP A 95 -15.30 -4.68 0.49
C ASP A 95 -15.32 -3.56 -0.57
N TYR A 96 -14.25 -2.77 -0.66
CA TYR A 96 -14.09 -1.77 -1.72
C TYR A 96 -14.04 -2.39 -3.13
N LEU A 97 -13.23 -3.45 -3.33
CA LEU A 97 -13.16 -4.18 -4.62
C LEU A 97 -14.49 -4.83 -5.00
N GLU A 98 -15.30 -5.22 -4.02
CA GLU A 98 -16.64 -5.77 -4.19
C GLU A 98 -17.73 -4.70 -4.38
N GLY A 99 -17.36 -3.42 -4.42
CA GLY A 99 -18.30 -2.31 -4.64
C GLY A 99 -19.14 -1.93 -3.42
N LYS A 100 -18.81 -2.41 -2.21
CA LYS A 100 -19.46 -2.02 -0.96
C LYS A 100 -18.86 -0.72 -0.42
N VAL A 101 -19.03 0.35 -1.18
CA VAL A 101 -18.31 1.61 -0.99
C VAL A 101 -18.99 2.50 0.06
N ASN A 102 -18.25 2.87 1.11
CA ASN A 102 -18.56 3.95 2.05
C ASN A 102 -17.28 4.73 2.41
N ILE A 103 -17.41 5.85 3.12
CA ILE A 103 -16.27 6.73 3.40
C ILE A 103 -15.11 6.04 4.14
N ASP A 104 -15.43 5.09 5.04
CA ASP A 104 -14.44 4.35 5.82
C ASP A 104 -13.72 3.32 4.94
N THR A 105 -14.43 2.63 4.03
CA THR A 105 -13.83 1.67 3.10
C THR A 105 -12.96 2.38 2.07
N VAL A 106 -13.39 3.54 1.54
CA VAL A 106 -12.60 4.32 0.59
C VAL A 106 -11.34 4.88 1.27
N THR A 107 -11.46 5.39 2.48
CA THR A 107 -10.30 5.89 3.24
C THR A 107 -9.31 4.77 3.56
N ALA A 108 -9.79 3.56 3.87
CA ALA A 108 -8.93 2.41 4.07
C ALA A 108 -8.22 1.95 2.77
N ALA A 109 -8.94 1.92 1.65
CA ALA A 109 -8.37 1.61 0.33
C ALA A 109 -7.31 2.65 -0.08
N GLU A 110 -7.53 3.93 0.23
CA GLU A 110 -6.57 5.00 0.00
C GLU A 110 -5.25 4.75 0.75
N LEU A 111 -5.32 4.40 2.04
CA LEU A 111 -4.13 4.08 2.84
C LEU A 111 -3.34 2.90 2.26
N VAL A 112 -4.05 1.86 1.80
CA VAL A 112 -3.47 0.67 1.15
C VAL A 112 -2.76 1.04 -0.16
N ALA A 113 -3.41 1.82 -1.03
CA ALA A 113 -2.81 2.27 -2.29
C ALA A 113 -1.59 3.18 -2.07
N ARG A 114 -1.63 4.06 -1.05
CA ARG A 114 -0.48 4.89 -0.64
C ARG A 114 0.71 4.05 -0.17
N SER A 115 0.47 3.07 0.72
CA SER A 115 1.54 2.16 1.16
C SER A 115 2.16 1.39 0.00
N ARG A 116 1.36 0.99 -1.00
CA ARG A 116 1.88 0.35 -2.21
C ARG A 116 2.77 1.28 -3.01
N PHE A 117 2.31 2.52 -3.24
CA PHE A 117 3.09 3.55 -3.93
C PHE A 117 4.46 3.76 -3.27
N GLU A 118 4.48 4.00 -1.96
CA GLU A 118 5.71 4.24 -1.20
C GLU A 118 6.69 3.06 -1.31
N ARG A 119 6.20 1.82 -1.21
CA ARG A 119 7.07 0.65 -1.35
C ARG A 119 7.60 0.47 -2.78
N MET A 120 6.78 0.68 -3.80
CA MET A 120 7.24 0.55 -5.19
C MET A 120 8.21 1.68 -5.56
N ALA A 121 7.99 2.88 -5.03
CA ALA A 121 8.90 4.00 -5.13
C ALA A 121 10.28 3.68 -4.49
N ALA A 122 10.28 3.07 -3.30
CA ALA A 122 11.51 2.62 -2.65
C ALA A 122 12.24 1.55 -3.48
N LYS A 123 11.53 0.54 -3.98
CA LYS A 123 12.10 -0.49 -4.88
C LYS A 123 12.65 0.09 -6.18
N PHE A 124 11.98 1.11 -6.72
CA PHE A 124 12.45 1.80 -7.92
C PHE A 124 13.79 2.51 -7.65
N SER A 125 13.88 3.22 -6.52
CA SER A 125 15.12 3.86 -6.08
C SER A 125 16.25 2.85 -5.87
N GLU A 126 15.96 1.73 -5.21
CA GLU A 126 16.91 0.63 -5.01
C GLU A 126 17.38 0.03 -6.34
N ALA A 127 16.47 -0.34 -7.24
CA ALA A 127 16.79 -0.90 -8.54
C ALA A 127 17.62 0.07 -9.41
N LYS A 128 17.33 1.38 -9.34
CA LYS A 128 18.12 2.44 -9.98
C LYS A 128 19.54 2.48 -9.43
N SER A 129 19.68 2.41 -8.11
CA SER A 129 21.00 2.42 -7.44
C SER A 129 21.85 1.20 -7.81
N MET A 130 21.20 0.04 -8.03
CA MET A 130 21.85 -1.23 -8.35
C MET A 130 22.02 -1.49 -9.85
N GLN A 131 21.56 -0.58 -10.72
CA GLN A 131 21.55 -0.75 -12.17
C GLN A 131 20.84 -2.05 -12.61
N ASN A 132 19.79 -2.44 -11.88
CA ASN A 132 18.99 -3.62 -12.18
C ASN A 132 17.84 -3.25 -13.13
N GLU A 133 18.04 -3.45 -14.44
CA GLU A 133 17.06 -3.05 -15.48
C GLU A 133 15.70 -3.75 -15.32
N ASP A 134 15.69 -5.05 -15.02
CA ASP A 134 14.45 -5.81 -14.82
C ASP A 134 13.68 -5.30 -13.57
N GLY A 135 14.41 -5.06 -12.48
CA GLY A 135 13.84 -4.52 -11.24
C GLY A 135 13.33 -3.09 -11.40
N LEU A 136 13.99 -2.28 -12.24
CA LEU A 136 13.55 -0.93 -12.60
C LEU A 136 12.22 -0.96 -13.35
N ALA A 137 12.10 -1.85 -14.35
CA ALA A 137 10.87 -1.99 -15.13
C ALA A 137 9.69 -2.44 -14.27
N GLU A 138 9.89 -3.45 -13.41
CA GLU A 138 8.87 -3.95 -12.48
C GLU A 138 8.43 -2.86 -11.49
N ALA A 139 9.40 -2.19 -10.84
CA ALA A 139 9.10 -1.17 -9.87
C ALA A 139 8.41 0.04 -10.50
N ASN A 140 8.80 0.45 -11.70
CA ASN A 140 8.17 1.55 -12.43
C ASN A 140 6.71 1.22 -12.81
N ALA A 141 6.45 0.00 -13.30
CA ALA A 141 5.08 -0.44 -13.55
C ALA A 141 4.24 -0.43 -12.26
N GLY A 142 4.79 -0.94 -11.16
CA GLY A 142 4.13 -0.95 -9.86
C GLY A 142 3.86 0.46 -9.30
N VAL A 143 4.75 1.42 -9.55
CA VAL A 143 4.53 2.83 -9.21
C VAL A 143 3.37 3.42 -10.03
N LYS A 144 3.35 3.18 -11.34
CA LYS A 144 2.27 3.67 -12.23
C LYS A 144 0.91 3.11 -11.84
N ASP A 145 0.82 1.81 -11.56
CA ASP A 145 -0.44 1.17 -11.14
C ASP A 145 -0.95 1.77 -9.83
N ALA A 146 -0.06 2.02 -8.87
CA ALA A 146 -0.42 2.61 -7.60
C ALA A 146 -0.94 4.05 -7.75
N VAL A 147 -0.36 4.85 -8.65
CA VAL A 147 -0.85 6.22 -8.93
C VAL A 147 -2.23 6.19 -9.60
N LEU A 148 -2.42 5.33 -10.61
CA LEU A 148 -3.71 5.16 -11.27
C LEU A 148 -4.81 4.72 -10.29
N ALA A 149 -4.48 3.80 -9.37
CA ALA A 149 -5.38 3.39 -8.30
C ALA A 149 -5.77 4.55 -7.37
N LEU A 150 -4.81 5.41 -7.00
CA LEU A 150 -5.06 6.57 -6.14
C LEU A 150 -6.01 7.58 -6.78
N ILE A 151 -5.89 7.81 -8.09
CA ILE A 151 -6.80 8.70 -8.84
C ILE A 151 -8.24 8.20 -8.69
N GLN A 152 -8.49 6.92 -8.96
CA GLN A 152 -9.84 6.36 -8.89
C GLN A 152 -10.41 6.37 -7.46
N ILE A 153 -9.57 6.12 -6.45
CA ILE A 153 -10.00 6.20 -5.04
C ILE A 153 -10.37 7.64 -4.66
N MET A 154 -9.61 8.63 -5.14
CA MET A 154 -9.91 10.05 -4.90
C MET A 154 -11.21 10.48 -5.57
N GLU A 155 -11.49 10.01 -6.78
CA GLU A 155 -12.77 10.23 -7.48
C GLU A 155 -13.93 9.62 -6.69
N ALA A 156 -13.83 8.35 -6.30
CA ALA A 156 -14.85 7.66 -5.50
C ALA A 156 -15.07 8.34 -4.12
N LYS A 157 -14.00 8.90 -3.53
CA LYS A 157 -14.10 9.64 -2.26
C LYS A 157 -14.84 10.96 -2.41
N ALA A 158 -14.61 11.67 -3.52
CA ALA A 158 -15.29 12.92 -3.82
C ALA A 158 -16.80 12.73 -4.03
N GLU A 159 -17.22 11.59 -4.60
CA GLU A 159 -18.64 11.26 -4.78
C GLU A 159 -19.40 10.99 -3.48
N LEU A 160 -18.68 10.73 -2.38
CA LEU A 160 -19.25 10.41 -1.06
C LEU A 160 -19.29 11.60 -0.09
N GLN A 161 -18.78 12.77 -0.50
CA GLN A 161 -18.68 14.01 0.30
C GLN A 161 -19.70 15.06 -0.16
#